data_AF-A0AAV9ZJ89-F1
#
_entry.id   AF-A0AAV9ZJ89-F1
#
_cell.length_a   1.000
_cell.length_b   1.000
_cell.length_c   1.000
_cell.angle_alpha   90.00
_cell.angle_beta   90.00
_cell.angle_gamma   90.00
#
_symmetry.space_group_name_H-M   'P 1'
#
loop_
_entity.id
_entity.type
_entity.pdbx_description
1 polymer ?
#
loop_
_entity_poly.entity_id
_entity_poly.type
_entity_poly.pdbx_seq_one_letter_code
_entity_poly.pdbx_strand_id
1 'polypeptide(L)'
;MPPLTLAYYCSGHGYGHATRVSAMATHLLHIPESNRPVVYIVSSAPKLVFADSISIGAHYRNANIDPVIVQPLAYRVDRQQSLAVLKSFLDNKDAILETEIEWLTEIQADCVLSDAAFIGW
;
A
#
# COMPACT_ATOMS: atom_id res chain seq x y z
N MET A 1 4.53 3.03 -26.40
CA MET A 1 5.33 2.65 -25.22
C MET A 1 4.53 1.62 -24.45
N PRO A 2 5.17 0.63 -23.78
CA PRO A 2 4.43 -0.25 -22.88
C PRO A 2 3.72 0.56 -21.79
N PRO A 3 2.59 0.08 -21.25
CA PRO A 3 1.89 0.74 -20.15
C PRO A 3 2.79 0.83 -18.91
N LEU A 4 2.74 1.94 -18.19
CA LEU A 4 3.50 2.14 -16.96
C LEU A 4 3.01 1.18 -15.87
N THR A 5 3.92 0.59 -15.10
CA THR A 5 3.61 -0.23 -13.93
C THR A 5 3.80 0.60 -12.65
N LEU A 6 2.70 0.83 -11.94
CA LEU A 6 2.66 1.63 -10.71
C LEU A 6 2.43 0.74 -9.49
N ALA A 7 3.33 0.81 -8.51
CA ALA A 7 3.15 0.18 -7.20
C ALA A 7 2.68 1.22 -6.18
N TYR A 8 1.42 1.14 -5.76
CA TYR A 8 0.79 2.06 -4.84
C TYR A 8 0.72 1.47 -3.42
N TYR A 9 1.63 1.92 -2.58
CA TYR A 9 1.70 1.55 -1.18
C TYR A 9 0.68 2.34 -0.37
N CYS A 10 -0.15 1.61 0.37
CA CYS A 10 -1.21 2.14 1.21
C CYS A 10 -1.07 1.61 2.63
N SER A 11 -0.96 2.53 3.59
CA SER A 11 -0.99 2.20 5.02
C SER A 11 -2.22 1.37 5.39
N GLY A 12 -2.03 0.39 6.27
CA GLY A 12 -3.13 -0.36 6.87
C GLY A 12 -3.90 0.42 7.95
N HIS A 13 -3.41 1.60 8.34
CA HIS A 13 -3.92 2.33 9.50
C HIS A 13 -5.20 3.11 9.17
N GLY A 14 -6.33 2.44 9.37
CA GLY A 14 -7.66 3.02 9.21
C GLY A 14 -8.12 3.09 7.75
N TYR A 15 -9.44 3.06 7.54
CA TYR A 15 -10.00 2.96 6.19
C TYR A 15 -9.95 4.24 5.37
N GLY A 16 -9.69 5.40 5.99
CA GLY A 16 -9.64 6.68 5.27
C GLY A 16 -8.50 6.75 4.25
N HIS A 17 -7.38 6.10 4.53
CA HIS A 17 -6.25 5.96 3.61
C HIS A 17 -6.62 5.06 2.43
N ALA A 18 -7.06 3.84 2.74
CA ALA A 18 -7.43 2.83 1.76
C ALA A 18 -8.55 3.29 0.81
N THR A 19 -9.58 4.00 1.29
CA THR A 19 -10.65 4.50 0.41
C THR A 19 -10.16 5.57 -0.57
N ARG A 20 -9.27 6.48 -0.15
CA ARG A 20 -8.66 7.48 -1.04
C ARG A 20 -7.72 6.83 -2.06
N VAL A 21 -6.92 5.86 -1.64
CA VAL A 21 -6.06 5.09 -2.55
C VAL A 21 -6.90 4.32 -3.56
N SER A 22 -7.97 3.64 -3.12
CA SER A 22 -8.90 2.94 -4.01
C SER A 22 -9.53 3.90 -5.04
N ALA A 23 -10.00 5.07 -4.61
CA ALA A 23 -10.56 6.08 -5.50
C ALA A 23 -9.53 6.62 -6.52
N MET A 24 -8.29 6.87 -6.08
CA MET A 24 -7.21 7.33 -6.97
C MET A 24 -6.79 6.24 -7.96
N ALA A 25 -6.61 4.99 -7.51
CA ALA A 25 -6.33 3.85 -8.38
C ALA A 25 -7.44 3.67 -9.42
N THR A 26 -8.70 3.82 -9.01
CA THR A 26 -9.84 3.84 -9.91
C THR A 26 -9.70 4.92 -10.98
N HIS A 27 -9.33 6.15 -10.59
CA HIS A 27 -9.15 7.23 -11.56
C HIS A 27 -8.01 6.94 -12.55
N LEU A 28 -6.89 6.41 -12.08
CA LEU A 28 -5.76 6.00 -12.93
C LEU A 28 -6.17 4.93 -13.97
N LEU A 29 -7.01 3.97 -13.57
CA LEU A 29 -7.49 2.91 -14.47
C LEU A 29 -8.52 3.40 -15.49
N HIS A 30 -9.13 4.56 -15.29
CA HIS A 30 -10.03 5.20 -16.27
C HIS A 30 -9.30 6.03 -17.33
N ILE A 31 -7.98 6.20 -17.21
CA ILE A 31 -7.16 6.84 -18.25
C ILE A 31 -7.35 6.06 -19.58
N PRO A 32 -7.36 6.75 -20.75
CA PRO A 32 -7.46 6.11 -22.05
C PRO A 32 -6.46 4.97 -22.22
N GLU A 33 -6.89 3.88 -22.86
CA GLU A 33 -6.13 2.63 -22.96
C GLU A 33 -4.71 2.82 -23.50
N SER A 34 -4.50 3.77 -24.41
CA SER A 34 -3.18 4.11 -24.95
C SER A 34 -2.16 4.52 -23.89
N ASN A 35 -2.61 5.03 -22.74
CA ASN A 35 -1.80 5.57 -21.65
C ASN A 35 -2.14 4.94 -20.28
N ARG A 36 -3.00 3.92 -20.24
CA ARG A 36 -3.49 3.36 -18.98
C ARG A 36 -2.35 2.61 -18.27
N PRO A 37 -2.06 2.91 -17.00
CA PRO A 37 -1.07 2.17 -16.23
C PRO A 37 -1.63 0.83 -15.73
N VAL A 38 -0.73 -0.11 -15.44
CA VAL A 38 -0.99 -1.26 -14.57
C VAL A 38 -0.81 -0.78 -13.12
N VAL A 39 -1.80 -1.03 -12.27
CA VAL A 39 -1.77 -0.54 -10.87
C VAL A 39 -1.77 -1.72 -9.90
N TYR A 40 -0.73 -1.81 -9.08
CA TYR A 40 -0.66 -2.71 -7.94
C TYR A 40 -0.88 -1.93 -6.65
N ILE A 41 -1.87 -2.32 -5.85
CA ILE A 41 -2.12 -1.78 -4.51
C ILE A 41 -1.47 -2.73 -3.50
N VAL A 42 -0.53 -2.19 -2.71
CA VAL A 42 0.18 -2.93 -1.67
C VAL A 42 -0.27 -2.41 -0.31
N SER A 43 -0.95 -3.25 0.48
CA SER A 43 -1.50 -2.82 1.77
C SER A 43 -1.82 -3.99 2.70
N SER A 44 -1.77 -3.76 4.00
CA SER A 44 -2.31 -4.66 5.01
C SER A 44 -3.81 -4.42 5.28
N ALA A 45 -4.38 -3.33 4.76
CA ALA A 45 -5.82 -3.06 4.86
C ALA A 45 -6.64 -4.16 4.16
N PRO A 46 -7.86 -4.48 4.64
CA PRO A 46 -8.70 -5.51 4.06
C PRO A 46 -8.96 -5.29 2.56
N LYS A 47 -8.75 -6.35 1.76
CA LYS A 47 -8.96 -6.34 0.30
C LYS A 47 -10.31 -5.77 -0.14
N LEU A 48 -11.37 -5.96 0.67
CA LEU A 48 -12.72 -5.47 0.40
C LEU A 48 -12.78 -3.95 0.23
N VAL A 49 -11.92 -3.18 0.89
CA VAL A 49 -11.88 -1.71 0.76
C VAL A 49 -11.46 -1.28 -0.66
N PHE A 50 -10.74 -2.16 -1.36
CA PHE A 50 -10.27 -1.94 -2.72
C PHE A 50 -11.16 -2.63 -3.79
N ALA A 51 -12.32 -3.17 -3.42
CA ALA A 51 -13.15 -3.97 -4.33
C ALA A 51 -13.48 -3.24 -5.64
N ASP A 52 -13.83 -1.95 -5.57
CA ASP A 52 -14.16 -1.13 -6.73
C ASP A 52 -12.98 -1.00 -7.70
N SER A 53 -11.80 -0.61 -7.21
CA SER A 53 -10.59 -0.50 -8.03
C SER A 53 -10.12 -1.86 -8.57
N ILE A 54 -10.26 -2.93 -7.79
CA ILE A 54 -9.94 -4.29 -8.25
C ILE A 54 -10.88 -4.72 -9.38
N SER A 55 -12.18 -4.41 -9.27
CA SER A 55 -13.19 -4.81 -10.27
C SER A 55 -12.93 -4.24 -11.67
N ILE A 56 -12.18 -3.15 -11.76
CA ILE A 56 -11.82 -2.46 -13.01
C ILE A 56 -10.36 -2.68 -13.41
N GLY A 57 -9.61 -3.51 -12.68
CA GLY A 57 -8.30 -3.99 -13.11
C GLY A 57 -7.12 -3.70 -12.16
N ALA A 58 -7.34 -3.15 -10.96
CA ALA A 58 -6.26 -3.04 -9.98
C ALA A 58 -5.86 -4.42 -9.45
N HIS A 59 -4.56 -4.64 -9.27
CA HIS A 59 -4.02 -5.81 -8.59
C HIS A 59 -3.84 -5.50 -7.11
N TYR A 60 -4.23 -6.41 -6.21
CA TYR A 60 -4.04 -6.24 -4.77
C TYR A 60 -3.03 -7.25 -4.24
N ARG A 61 -2.04 -6.76 -3.49
CA ARG A 61 -1.06 -7.55 -2.73
C ARG A 61 -1.18 -7.21 -1.25
N ASN A 62 -1.44 -8.24 -0.43
CA ASN A 62 -1.43 -8.08 1.03
C ASN A 62 0.02 -8.05 1.52
N ALA A 63 0.44 -6.94 2.14
CA ALA A 63 1.77 -6.81 2.72
C ALA A 63 1.77 -5.84 3.91
N ASN A 64 2.57 -6.15 4.93
CA ASN A 64 2.76 -5.28 6.09
C ASN A 64 3.90 -4.29 5.82
N ILE A 65 3.54 -3.10 5.37
CA ILE A 65 4.48 -2.09 4.87
C ILE A 65 4.62 -0.87 5.79
N ASP A 66 3.91 -0.84 6.91
CA ASP A 66 4.01 0.22 7.90
C ASP A 66 3.74 -0.25 9.34
N PRO A 67 4.39 0.37 10.35
CA PRO A 67 4.08 0.16 11.75
C PRO A 67 2.85 1.00 12.13
N VAL A 68 1.67 0.46 11.85
CA VAL A 68 0.38 1.09 12.16
C VAL A 68 0.28 1.50 13.63
N ILE A 69 -0.40 2.62 13.91
CA ILE A 69 -0.77 2.98 15.28
C ILE A 69 -1.85 2.03 15.78
N VAL A 70 -1.70 1.52 17.00
CA VAL A 70 -2.68 0.60 17.58
C VAL A 70 -3.74 1.39 18.31
N GLN A 71 -4.96 1.30 17.78
CA GLN A 71 -6.08 2.09 18.25
C GLN A 71 -7.33 1.19 18.47
N PRO A 72 -7.44 0.52 19.64
CA PRO A 72 -8.53 -0.42 19.90
C PRO A 72 -9.93 0.23 19.95
N LEU A 73 -10.02 1.54 20.18
CA LEU A 73 -11.26 2.32 20.17
C LEU A 73 -11.07 3.63 19.40
N ALA A 74 -12.13 4.17 18.81
CA ALA A 74 -12.09 5.36 17.93
C ALA A 74 -11.38 6.61 18.52
N TYR A 75 -11.28 6.73 19.85
CA TYR A 75 -10.65 7.87 20.52
C TYR A 75 -9.56 7.45 21.52
N ARG A 76 -9.09 6.20 21.46
CA ARG A 76 -8.08 5.68 22.40
C ARG A 76 -6.96 4.98 21.65
N VAL A 77 -5.79 5.63 21.67
CA VAL A 77 -4.53 5.04 21.19
C VAL A 77 -3.90 4.22 22.31
N ASP A 78 -3.52 2.98 22.00
CA ASP A 78 -2.63 2.19 22.84
C ASP A 78 -1.18 2.53 22.48
N ARG A 79 -0.59 3.43 23.27
CA ARG A 79 0.78 3.91 23.05
C ARG A 79 1.81 2.80 23.26
N GLN A 80 1.61 1.93 24.25
CA GLN A 80 2.59 0.88 24.56
C GLN A 80 2.60 -0.16 23.45
N GLN A 81 1.42 -0.58 22.99
CA GLN A 81 1.31 -1.52 21.89
C GLN A 81 1.81 -0.91 20.57
N SER A 82 1.51 0.36 20.30
CA SER A 82 2.03 1.07 19.12
C SER A 82 3.56 1.10 19.10
N LEU A 83 4.20 1.36 20.25
CA LEU A 83 5.67 1.31 20.36
C LEU A 83 6.22 -0.11 20.15
N ALA A 84 5.54 -1.13 20.65
CA ALA A 84 5.94 -2.52 20.43
C ALA A 84 5.85 -2.91 18.95
N VAL A 85 4.78 -2.51 18.25
CA VAL A 85 4.60 -2.71 16.81
C VAL A 85 5.69 -1.98 16.03
N LEU A 86 5.96 -0.71 16.37
CA LEU A 86 7.04 0.06 15.75
C LEU A 86 8.40 -0.61 15.93
N LYS A 87 8.73 -1.05 17.15
CA LYS A 87 9.99 -1.73 17.42
C LYS A 87 10.12 -3.02 16.61
N SER A 88 9.09 -3.86 16.62
CA SER A 88 9.08 -5.08 15.83
C SER A 88 9.22 -4.81 14.33
N PHE A 89 8.61 -3.75 13.82
CA PHE A 89 8.73 -3.36 12.42
C PHE A 89 10.16 -2.92 12.08
N LEU A 90 10.76 -2.07 12.93
CA LEU A 90 12.15 -1.62 12.75
C LEU A 90 13.15 -2.77 12.83
N ASP A 91 12.95 -3.72 13.76
CA ASP A 91 13.80 -4.90 13.91
C ASP A 91 13.77 -5.82 12.67
N ASN A 92 12.72 -5.73 11.83
CA ASN A 92 12.57 -6.52 10.60
C ASN A 92 12.65 -5.66 9.32
N LYS A 93 13.00 -4.38 9.43
CA LYS A 93 12.95 -3.41 8.31
C LYS A 93 13.77 -3.87 7.11
N ASP A 94 14.97 -4.39 7.35
CA ASP A 94 15.89 -4.79 6.27
C ASP A 94 15.34 -5.98 5.47
N ALA A 95 14.75 -6.96 6.14
CA ALA A 95 14.11 -8.11 5.49
C ALA A 95 12.85 -7.70 4.70
N ILE A 96 12.06 -6.77 5.24
CA ILE A 96 10.92 -6.18 4.52
C ILE A 96 11.42 -5.46 3.26
N LEU A 97 12.45 -4.62 3.39
CA LEU A 97 13.04 -3.89 2.26
C LEU A 97 13.55 -4.83 1.17
N GLU A 98 14.28 -5.88 1.52
CA GLU A 98 14.79 -6.87 0.57
C GLU A 98 13.64 -7.53 -0.21
N THR A 99 12.61 -7.97 0.50
CA THR A 99 11.40 -8.57 -0.11
C THR A 99 10.70 -7.58 -1.06
N GLU A 100 10.60 -6.31 -0.68
CA GLU A 100 9.96 -5.29 -1.51
C GLU A 100 10.81 -4.92 -2.74
N ILE A 101 12.14 -4.86 -2.61
CA ILE A 101 13.05 -4.61 -3.73
C ILE A 101 12.96 -5.74 -4.75
N GLU A 102 12.98 -6.99 -4.30
CA GLU A 102 12.81 -8.16 -5.17
C GLU A 102 11.48 -8.07 -5.91
N TRP A 103 10.37 -7.87 -5.19
CA TRP A 103 9.04 -7.82 -5.79
C TRP A 103 8.86 -6.65 -6.78
N LEU A 104 9.36 -5.45 -6.45
CA LEU A 104 9.30 -4.30 -7.35
C LEU A 104 10.11 -4.54 -8.64
N THR A 105 11.21 -5.27 -8.53
CA THR A 105 12.04 -5.67 -9.68
C THR A 105 11.33 -6.71 -10.53
N GLU A 106 10.70 -7.72 -9.91
CA GLU A 106 9.93 -8.77 -10.61
C GLU A 106 8.79 -8.20 -11.45
N ILE A 107 8.04 -7.24 -10.93
CA ILE A 107 6.93 -6.61 -11.67
C ILE A 107 7.40 -5.51 -12.64
N GLN A 108 8.70 -5.20 -12.66
CA GLN A 108 9.29 -4.09 -13.41
C GLN A 108 8.59 -2.75 -13.12
N ALA A 109 8.45 -2.40 -11.84
CA ALA A 109 7.77 -1.18 -11.42
C ALA A 109 8.47 0.07 -11.97
N ASP A 110 7.72 0.93 -12.68
CA ASP A 110 8.22 2.21 -13.19
C ASP A 110 8.18 3.30 -12.11
N CYS A 111 7.23 3.21 -11.18
CA CYS A 111 7.07 4.20 -10.12
C CYS A 111 6.40 3.61 -8.87
N VAL A 112 6.88 4.06 -7.71
CA VAL A 112 6.25 3.80 -6.41
C VAL A 112 5.45 5.03 -6.00
N LEU A 113 4.15 4.84 -5.80
CA LEU A 113 3.26 5.82 -5.18
C LEU A 113 3.10 5.46 -3.70
N SER A 114 3.10 6.44 -2.82
CA SER A 114 3.03 6.22 -1.38
C SER A 114 2.02 7.18 -0.75
N ASP A 115 1.03 6.64 -0.04
CA ASP A 115 0.07 7.47 0.72
C ASP A 115 0.65 7.95 2.07
N ALA A 116 1.40 7.08 2.74
CA ALA A 116 2.04 7.27 4.03
C ALA A 116 3.14 6.22 4.22
N ALA A 117 4.21 6.27 3.41
CA ALA A 117 5.35 5.37 3.57
C ALA A 117 6.08 5.63 4.89
N PHE A 118 6.22 4.59 5.70
CA PHE A 118 7.19 4.52 6.79
C PHE A 118 8.48 3.79 6.36
N ILE A 119 8.52 3.27 5.13
CA ILE A 119 9.66 2.58 4.53
C ILE A 119 10.62 3.62 3.92
N GLY A 120 11.41 4.28 4.76
CA GLY A 120 12.48 5.22 4.36
C GLY A 120 12.74 6.20 5.50
N TRP A 121 13.94 6.28 6.08
CA TRP A 121 15.27 6.51 5.48
C TRP A 121 16.30 5.49 6.01
#